data_AF-A1SYW6-F1
#
_entry.id   AF-A1SYW6-F1
#
_cell.length_a   1.000
_cell.length_b   1.000
_cell.length_c   1.000
_cell.angle_alpha   90.00
_cell.angle_beta   90.00
_cell.angle_gamma   90.00
#
_symmetry.space_group_name_H-M   'P 1'
#
loop_
_entity.id
_entity.type
_entity.pdbx_description
1 polymer ?
#
loop_
_entity_poly.entity_id
_entity_poly.type
_entity_poly.pdbx_seq_one_letter_code
_entity_poly.pdbx_strand_id
1 'polypeptide(L)'
;MPYLNKFKIRVLLLFGLIYPLYANTCDLEFDGSEFLEASYSKGISPGSTCYEINISKNLFFAFPDKPCELTFARSGWLNDGWDFKGIQGSGTFSTKISDTDFIVIIDATGGFRLNSIMLHSDADNCENTTLETVL
;
A
#
# COMPACT_ATOMS: atom_id res chain seq x y z
N MET A 1 51.28 -29.13 40.30
CA MET A 1 51.02 -27.80 40.92
C MET A 1 51.25 -26.72 39.87
N PRO A 2 50.45 -25.65 39.84
CA PRO A 2 49.80 -25.17 38.63
C PRO A 2 50.29 -23.78 38.18
N TYR A 3 50.16 -23.46 36.90
CA TYR A 3 49.95 -22.07 36.46
C TYR A 3 48.95 -22.05 35.30
N LEU A 4 47.66 -22.01 35.65
CA LEU A 4 46.59 -21.61 34.73
C LEU A 4 46.74 -20.10 34.48
N ASN A 5 47.15 -19.75 33.27
CA ASN A 5 47.20 -18.36 32.83
C ASN A 5 45.78 -17.86 32.57
N LYS A 6 45.28 -17.00 33.47
CA LYS A 6 43.99 -16.31 33.34
C LYS A 6 44.10 -15.24 32.26
N PHE A 7 43.77 -15.55 31.01
CA PHE A 7 43.51 -14.53 30.00
C PHE A 7 42.21 -13.78 30.35
N LYS A 8 42.37 -12.57 30.90
CA LYS A 8 41.28 -11.61 31.06
C LYS A 8 40.88 -11.11 29.67
N ILE A 9 39.86 -11.69 29.07
CA ILE A 9 39.16 -11.09 27.92
C ILE A 9 38.46 -9.84 28.45
N ARG A 10 39.00 -8.65 28.13
CA ARG A 10 38.26 -7.39 28.28
C ARG A 10 37.21 -7.36 27.18
N VAL A 11 35.98 -7.70 27.52
CA VAL A 11 34.82 -7.42 26.67
C VAL A 11 34.67 -5.90 26.64
N LEU A 12 35.14 -5.28 25.56
CA LEU A 12 34.88 -3.88 25.27
C LEU A 12 33.41 -3.80 24.85
N LEU A 13 32.53 -3.48 25.80
CA LEU A 13 31.15 -3.10 25.52
C LEU A 13 31.18 -1.78 24.75
N LEU A 14 31.23 -1.87 23.42
CA LEU A 14 30.81 -0.80 22.54
C LEU A 14 29.32 -0.61 22.78
N PHE A 15 28.98 0.26 23.72
CA PHE A 15 27.68 0.93 23.76
C PHE A 15 27.62 1.84 22.53
N GLY A 16 27.40 1.23 21.36
CA GLY A 16 26.86 1.95 20.24
C GLY A 16 25.53 2.52 20.71
N LEU A 17 25.48 3.85 20.82
CA LEU A 17 24.22 4.58 20.80
C LEU A 17 23.52 4.20 19.49
N ILE A 18 22.72 3.14 19.54
CA ILE A 18 21.70 2.90 18.53
C ILE A 18 20.66 3.98 18.84
N TYR A 19 20.89 5.18 18.31
CA TYR A 19 19.78 6.10 18.14
C TYR A 19 18.74 5.33 17.33
N PRO A 20 17.49 5.19 17.80
CA PRO A 20 16.44 4.79 16.90
C PRO A 20 16.42 5.87 15.82
N LEU A 21 16.91 5.52 14.63
CA LEU A 21 16.55 6.22 13.41
C LEU A 21 15.05 5.97 13.29
N TYR A 22 14.26 6.83 13.91
CA TYR A 22 12.86 7.00 13.56
C TYR A 22 12.91 7.53 12.13
N ALA A 23 12.95 6.62 11.16
CA ALA A 23 12.52 6.95 9.81
C ALA A 23 11.06 7.37 9.99
N ASN A 24 10.79 8.67 9.91
CA ASN A 24 9.44 9.17 9.93
C ASN A 24 8.85 8.73 8.59
N THR A 25 8.14 7.61 8.61
CA THR A 25 7.38 7.15 7.45
C THR A 25 5.96 7.67 7.57
N CYS A 26 5.41 8.16 6.47
CA CYS A 26 4.03 8.58 6.39
C CYS A 26 3.18 7.44 5.84
N ASP A 27 2.21 6.98 6.63
CA ASP A 27 1.07 6.23 6.11
C ASP A 27 -0.14 7.17 6.08
N LEU A 28 -0.66 7.44 4.89
CA LEU A 28 -1.85 8.27 4.71
C LEU A 28 -3.00 7.43 4.19
N GLU A 29 -4.16 7.61 4.80
CA GLU A 29 -5.42 7.01 4.37
C GLU A 29 -6.26 8.07 3.66
N PHE A 30 -6.67 7.79 2.42
CA PHE A 30 -7.55 8.65 1.63
C PHE A 30 -8.91 7.98 1.42
N ASP A 31 -9.96 8.80 1.33
CA ASP A 31 -11.30 8.31 0.99
C ASP A 31 -11.28 7.62 -0.37
N GLY A 32 -11.88 6.43 -0.43
CA GLY A 32 -11.87 5.61 -1.63
C GLY A 32 -12.68 6.19 -2.78
N SER A 33 -13.73 6.96 -2.50
CA SER A 33 -14.53 7.62 -3.54
C SER A 33 -13.76 8.78 -4.15
N GLU A 34 -13.12 9.60 -3.32
CA GLU A 34 -12.24 10.70 -3.78
C GLU A 34 -11.07 10.15 -4.60
N PHE A 35 -10.43 9.07 -4.11
CA PHE A 35 -9.37 8.38 -4.84
C PHE A 35 -9.83 7.90 -6.22
N LEU A 36 -11.01 7.26 -6.28
CA LEU A 36 -11.55 6.71 -7.52
C LEU A 36 -11.85 7.81 -8.54
N GLU A 37 -12.47 8.91 -8.11
CA GLU A 37 -12.76 10.06 -8.96
C GLU A 37 -11.48 10.71 -9.50
N ALA A 38 -10.50 10.96 -8.62
CA ALA A 38 -9.23 11.56 -9.01
C ALA A 38 -8.45 10.66 -9.98
N SER A 39 -8.36 9.36 -9.69
CA SER A 39 -7.69 8.38 -10.55
C SER A 39 -8.34 8.31 -11.94
N TYR A 40 -9.67 8.23 -11.99
CA TYR A 40 -10.41 8.20 -13.25
C TYR A 40 -10.17 9.47 -14.08
N SER A 41 -10.15 10.64 -13.45
CA SER A 41 -9.88 11.91 -14.13
C SER A 41 -8.47 11.98 -14.74
N LYS A 42 -7.50 11.29 -14.13
CA LYS A 42 -6.10 11.16 -14.60
C LYS A 42 -5.88 9.98 -15.56
N GLY A 43 -6.93 9.21 -15.88
CA GLY A 43 -6.81 8.01 -16.72
C GLY A 43 -6.10 6.84 -16.03
N ILE A 44 -5.97 6.88 -14.70
CA ILE A 44 -5.41 5.81 -13.88
C ILE A 44 -6.52 4.79 -13.62
N SER A 45 -6.30 3.55 -14.03
CA SER A 45 -7.22 2.44 -13.80
C SER A 45 -6.44 1.15 -13.55
N PRO A 46 -6.97 0.22 -12.75
CA PRO A 46 -6.34 -1.08 -12.60
C PRO A 46 -6.37 -1.85 -13.92
N GLY A 47 -5.31 -2.60 -14.18
CA GLY A 47 -5.21 -3.46 -15.36
C GLY A 47 -6.17 -4.63 -15.24
N SER A 48 -7.26 -4.62 -16.01
CA SER A 48 -8.18 -5.74 -16.19
C SER A 48 -9.21 -5.46 -17.27
N THR A 49 -9.86 -6.51 -17.80
CA THR A 49 -10.97 -6.38 -18.77
C THR A 49 -12.26 -7.06 -18.31
N CYS A 50 -12.31 -7.58 -17.07
CA CYS A 50 -13.43 -8.37 -16.56
C CYS A 50 -14.31 -7.63 -15.56
N TYR A 51 -14.20 -6.30 -15.50
CA TYR A 51 -14.92 -5.46 -14.56
C TYR A 51 -15.47 -4.21 -15.23
N GLU A 52 -16.44 -3.61 -14.56
CA GLU A 52 -16.91 -2.26 -14.82
C GLU A 52 -16.90 -1.46 -13.51
N ILE A 53 -16.82 -0.13 -13.65
CA ILE A 53 -16.82 0.80 -12.52
C ILE A 53 -18.03 1.73 -12.65
N ASN A 54 -18.77 1.86 -11.56
CA ASN A 54 -19.75 2.92 -11.38
C ASN A 54 -19.16 3.96 -10.41
N ILE A 55 -18.56 5.02 -10.96
CA ILE A 55 -17.86 6.07 -10.21
C ILE A 55 -18.79 6.74 -9.18
N SER A 56 -20.01 7.13 -9.57
CA SER A 56 -20.95 7.81 -8.68
C SER A 56 -21.46 6.96 -7.53
N LYS A 57 -21.30 5.63 -7.61
CA LYS A 57 -21.64 4.68 -6.54
C LYS A 57 -20.43 4.11 -5.84
N ASN A 58 -19.21 4.51 -6.24
CA ASN A 58 -17.95 3.95 -5.79
C ASN A 58 -17.99 2.40 -5.79
N LEU A 59 -18.37 1.83 -6.93
CA LEU A 59 -18.64 0.40 -7.06
C LEU A 59 -17.89 -0.19 -8.25
N PHE A 60 -17.05 -1.18 -7.97
CA PHE A 60 -16.48 -2.09 -8.94
C PHE A 60 -17.36 -3.34 -9.00
N PHE A 61 -17.65 -3.85 -10.19
CA PHE A 61 -18.38 -5.10 -10.36
C PHE A 61 -17.73 -5.99 -11.40
N ALA A 62 -17.66 -7.29 -11.08
CA ALA A 62 -17.12 -8.31 -12.00
C ALA A 62 -18.22 -8.81 -12.94
N PHE A 63 -17.84 -9.13 -14.19
CA PHE A 63 -18.73 -9.83 -15.11
C PHE A 63 -19.05 -11.25 -14.59
N PRO A 64 -20.25 -11.78 -14.89
CA PRO A 64 -20.84 -12.92 -14.19
C PRO A 64 -20.10 -14.26 -14.35
N ASP A 65 -19.20 -14.36 -15.32
CA ASP A 65 -18.70 -15.66 -15.78
C ASP A 65 -17.53 -16.20 -14.94
N LYS A 66 -16.78 -15.33 -14.24
CA LYS A 66 -15.60 -15.70 -13.46
C LYS A 66 -15.19 -14.60 -12.46
N PRO A 67 -14.43 -14.93 -11.41
CA PRO A 67 -13.78 -13.92 -10.59
C PRO A 67 -12.93 -12.98 -11.44
N CYS A 68 -12.90 -11.71 -11.07
CA CYS A 68 -12.12 -10.70 -11.76
C CYS A 68 -10.95 -10.23 -10.92
N GLU A 69 -9.74 -10.33 -11.46
CA GLU A 69 -8.53 -9.78 -10.84
C GLU A 69 -8.31 -8.37 -11.40
N LEU A 70 -8.22 -7.40 -10.49
CA LEU A 70 -7.85 -6.01 -10.75
C LEU A 70 -6.43 -5.81 -10.24
N THR A 71 -5.49 -5.57 -11.15
CA THR A 71 -4.10 -5.35 -10.79
C THR A 71 -3.82 -3.85 -10.71
N PHE A 72 -3.47 -3.39 -9.51
CA PHE A 72 -2.93 -2.06 -9.26
C PHE A 72 -1.42 -2.21 -9.16
N ALA A 73 -0.67 -1.57 -10.07
CA ALA A 73 0.78 -1.50 -9.91
C ALA A 73 1.10 -0.82 -8.58
N ARG A 74 2.15 -1.23 -7.88
CA ARG A 74 2.53 -0.61 -6.61
C ARG A 74 3.10 0.80 -6.80
N SER A 75 3.65 1.05 -7.99
CA SER A 75 4.26 2.31 -8.42
C SER A 75 3.94 2.61 -9.88
N GLY A 76 4.25 3.84 -10.33
CA GLY A 76 4.12 4.26 -11.74
C GLY A 76 2.85 5.04 -12.09
N TRP A 77 1.91 5.18 -11.16
CA TRP A 77 0.75 6.08 -11.24
C TRP A 77 0.63 7.02 -10.03
N LEU A 78 1.58 6.90 -9.10
CA LEU A 78 1.79 7.82 -7.97
C LEU A 78 2.97 8.74 -8.30
N ASN A 79 2.98 9.94 -7.72
CA ASN A 79 4.15 10.83 -7.77
C ASN A 79 5.35 10.22 -7.05
N ASP A 80 6.55 10.65 -7.44
CA ASP A 80 7.81 10.16 -6.89
C ASP A 80 7.82 10.20 -5.35
N GLY A 81 8.25 9.09 -4.73
CA GLY A 81 8.34 8.96 -3.27
C GLY A 81 7.06 8.46 -2.59
N TRP A 82 6.03 8.08 -3.35
CA TRP A 82 4.83 7.44 -2.84
C TRP A 82 4.69 6.01 -3.36
N ASP A 83 4.31 5.12 -2.45
CA ASP A 83 4.00 3.72 -2.73
C ASP A 83 2.60 3.37 -2.30
N PHE A 84 1.96 2.51 -3.08
CA PHE A 84 0.70 1.91 -2.68
C PHE A 84 0.92 0.89 -1.53
N LYS A 85 0.13 0.97 -0.46
CA LYS A 85 0.22 0.06 0.70
C LYS A 85 -0.97 -0.88 0.84
N GLY A 86 -2.18 -0.44 0.54
CA GLY A 86 -3.37 -1.29 0.64
C GLY A 86 -4.68 -0.57 0.33
N ILE A 87 -5.75 -1.35 0.24
CA ILE A 87 -7.12 -0.83 0.22
C ILE A 87 -7.95 -1.43 1.35
N GLN A 88 -8.99 -0.73 1.74
CA GLN A 88 -10.10 -1.26 2.49
C GLN A 88 -11.40 -1.08 1.72
N GLY A 89 -12.35 -1.96 1.95
CA GLY A 89 -13.65 -1.83 1.34
C GLY A 89 -14.65 -2.87 1.78
N SER A 90 -15.81 -2.87 1.13
CA SER A 90 -16.93 -3.74 1.45
C SER A 90 -17.42 -4.48 0.21
N GLY A 91 -17.96 -5.68 0.41
CA GLY A 91 -18.48 -6.54 -0.66
C GLY A 91 -17.86 -7.93 -0.64
N THR A 92 -17.89 -8.58 -1.80
CA THR A 92 -17.37 -9.95 -2.01
C THR A 92 -16.07 -9.88 -2.80
N PHE A 93 -14.97 -9.67 -2.07
CA PHE A 93 -13.65 -9.57 -2.64
C PHE A 93 -12.58 -10.13 -1.71
N SER A 94 -11.42 -10.41 -2.27
CA SER A 94 -10.19 -10.70 -1.53
C SER A 94 -9.03 -9.91 -2.12
N THR A 95 -7.92 -9.83 -1.39
CA THR A 95 -6.73 -9.08 -1.81
C THR A 95 -5.50 -9.98 -1.77
N LYS A 96 -4.57 -9.74 -2.71
CA LYS A 96 -3.24 -10.34 -2.73
C LYS A 96 -2.22 -9.22 -2.93
N ILE A 97 -1.10 -9.32 -2.22
CA ILE A 97 0.01 -8.36 -2.31
C ILE A 97 1.23 -9.09 -2.85
N SER A 98 1.87 -8.53 -3.86
CA SER A 98 3.20 -8.93 -4.32
C SER A 98 4.19 -7.77 -4.12
N ASP A 99 5.45 -7.99 -4.47
CA ASP A 99 6.47 -6.94 -4.41
C ASP A 99 6.16 -5.77 -5.34
N THR A 100 5.51 -6.05 -6.48
CA THR A 100 5.26 -5.09 -7.56
C THR A 100 3.81 -4.64 -7.69
N ASP A 101 2.87 -5.41 -7.16
CA ASP A 101 1.46 -5.23 -7.45
C ASP A 101 0.57 -5.48 -6.23
N PHE A 102 -0.56 -4.79 -6.21
CA PHE A 102 -1.69 -5.09 -5.38
C PHE A 102 -2.84 -5.61 -6.23
N ILE A 103 -3.35 -6.78 -5.91
CA ILE A 103 -4.38 -7.45 -6.69
C ILE A 103 -5.67 -7.51 -5.86
N VAL A 104 -6.75 -6.97 -6.41
CA VAL A 104 -8.11 -7.13 -5.87
C VAL A 104 -8.82 -8.19 -6.67
N ILE A 105 -9.33 -9.21 -6.01
CA ILE A 105 -10.08 -10.29 -6.65
C ILE A 105 -11.53 -10.11 -6.25
N ILE A 106 -12.37 -9.72 -7.19
CA ILE A 106 -13.83 -9.61 -7.02
C ILE A 106 -14.42 -10.96 -7.41
N ASP A 107 -15.24 -11.55 -6.54
CA ASP A 107 -15.91 -12.82 -6.82
C ASP A 107 -16.82 -12.72 -8.07
N ALA A 108 -17.07 -13.84 -8.73
CA ALA A 108 -18.01 -13.88 -9.88
C ALA A 108 -19.38 -13.35 -9.45
N THR A 109 -20.01 -12.50 -10.27
CA THR A 109 -21.26 -11.77 -9.94
C THR A 109 -21.18 -10.85 -8.71
N GLY A 110 -19.99 -10.70 -8.14
CA GLY A 110 -19.72 -9.90 -6.97
C GLY A 110 -19.52 -8.42 -7.27
N GLY A 111 -19.40 -7.67 -6.19
CA GLY A 111 -19.04 -6.26 -6.24
C GLY A 111 -18.20 -5.86 -5.04
N PHE A 112 -17.44 -4.81 -5.23
CA PHE A 112 -16.53 -4.23 -4.24
C PHE A 112 -16.70 -2.71 -4.22
N ARG A 113 -16.88 -2.13 -3.04
CA ARG A 113 -16.82 -0.68 -2.81
C ARG A 113 -15.53 -0.32 -2.10
N LEU A 114 -14.79 0.64 -2.65
CA LEU A 114 -13.53 1.11 -2.09
C LEU A 114 -13.80 2.10 -0.96
N ASN A 115 -13.64 1.69 0.29
CA ASN A 115 -13.85 2.61 1.41
C ASN A 115 -12.67 3.56 1.56
N SER A 116 -11.46 3.02 1.48
CA SER A 116 -10.23 3.80 1.61
C SER A 116 -9.05 3.13 0.92
N ILE A 117 -8.04 3.96 0.64
CA ILE A 117 -6.74 3.56 0.14
C ILE A 117 -5.68 4.05 1.10
N MET A 118 -4.66 3.22 1.33
CA MET A 118 -3.53 3.56 2.18
C MET A 118 -2.28 3.67 1.32
N LEU A 119 -1.62 4.82 1.40
CA LEU A 119 -0.42 5.17 0.65
C LEU A 119 0.72 5.45 1.63
N HIS A 120 1.93 5.11 1.22
CA HIS A 120 3.12 5.16 2.05
C HIS A 120 4.18 6.07 1.43
N SER A 121 4.90 6.80 2.27
CA SER A 121 6.09 7.54 1.87
C SER A 121 7.16 7.49 2.96
N ASP A 122 8.42 7.44 2.56
CA ASP A 122 9.58 7.61 3.46
C ASP A 122 9.89 9.10 3.76
N ALA A 123 9.01 10.03 3.37
CA ALA A 123 9.20 11.45 3.60
C ALA A 123 9.10 11.84 5.08
N ASP A 124 10.02 12.71 5.54
CA ASP A 124 10.11 13.12 6.94
C ASP A 124 8.90 13.91 7.47
N ASN A 125 8.05 14.46 6.58
CA ASN A 125 6.84 15.21 6.94
C ASN A 125 5.78 15.14 5.82
N CYS A 126 4.53 14.83 6.17
CA CYS A 126 3.39 14.76 5.26
C CYS A 126 2.15 15.55 5.75
N GLU A 127 2.31 16.50 6.67
CA GLU A 127 1.19 17.28 7.25
C GLU A 127 0.33 18.02 6.21
N ASN A 128 0.90 18.36 5.04
CA ASN A 128 0.21 19.09 3.97
C ASN A 128 -0.06 18.22 2.72
N THR A 129 0.15 16.91 2.80
CA THR A 129 -0.06 16.03 1.66
C THR A 129 -1.55 15.88 1.37
N THR A 130 -1.93 16.12 0.12
CA THR A 130 -3.28 15.88 -0.40
C THR A 130 -3.25 14.77 -1.44
N LEU A 131 -4.40 14.20 -1.75
CA LEU A 131 -4.53 13.20 -2.81
C LEU A 131 -4.01 13.71 -4.16
N GLU A 132 -4.22 14.98 -4.47
CA GLU A 132 -3.72 15.61 -5.71
C GLU A 132 -2.19 15.66 -5.77
N THR A 133 -1.52 15.85 -4.62
CA THR A 133 -0.05 15.84 -4.55
C THR A 133 0.55 14.43 -4.59
N VAL A 134 -0.26 13.40 -4.38
CA VAL A 134 0.18 12.00 -4.35
C VAL A 134 -0.05 11.29 -5.68
N LEU A 135 -1.14 11.60 -6.38
CA LEU A 135 -1.45 11.13 -7.74
C LEU A 135 -0.77 11.98 -8.81
#